data_AF-A0A953BQZ8-F1
#
_entry.id   AF-A0A953BQZ8-F1
#
_cell.length_a   1.000
_cell.length_b   1.000
_cell.length_c   1.000
_cell.angle_alpha   90.00
_cell.angle_beta   90.00
_cell.angle_gamma   90.00
#
_symmetry.space_group_name_H-M   'P 1'
#
loop_
_entity.id
_entity.type
_entity.pdbx_description
1 polymer ?
#
loop_
_entity_poly.entity_id
_entity_poly.type
_entity_poly.pdbx_seq_one_letter_code
_entity_poly.pdbx_strand_id
1 'polypeptide(L)'
;MNTRHSSFVAGLIVSALAPCATASAQPTNISPAHKYCWGENVGWLNWRDAGSPPGAQGARIGAAFLSGFVWGESIGWVNLGDGSPADGSRYANTDGTDTGVNIDAISGDLYGLAWGESVGWINFDTRVALAPFSQQARWDSAAQRLRGFAWGENIGWINLDSDEHFVAVGCAADYNGDGVRDVPDIFAFLSDWFAGVPRAYNFGGTAGVPAIFAFLSAWFAGCP
;
A
#
# COMPACT_ATOMS: atom_id res chain seq x y z
N MET A 1 8.83 -22.16 58.72
CA MET A 1 9.14 -22.74 57.40
C MET A 1 7.84 -23.24 56.78
N ASN A 2 7.34 -22.56 55.74
CA ASN A 2 6.61 -23.17 54.61
C ASN A 2 6.14 -22.04 53.67
N THR A 3 7.00 -21.74 52.70
CA THR A 3 6.73 -20.89 51.54
C THR A 3 5.79 -21.62 50.57
N ARG A 4 4.62 -21.03 50.31
CA ARG A 4 3.71 -21.50 49.27
C ARG A 4 4.25 -21.07 47.90
N HIS A 5 4.72 -22.04 47.13
CA HIS A 5 5.11 -21.84 45.73
C HIS A 5 3.83 -21.80 44.89
N SER A 6 3.56 -20.67 44.23
CA SER A 6 2.51 -20.58 43.20
C SER A 6 3.12 -21.00 41.87
N SER A 7 2.66 -22.13 41.33
CA SER A 7 3.05 -22.63 40.02
C SER A 7 2.46 -21.74 38.92
N PHE A 8 3.30 -20.99 38.23
CA PHE A 8 2.95 -20.33 36.97
C PHE A 8 2.90 -21.39 35.86
N VAL A 9 1.72 -21.62 35.30
CA VAL A 9 1.55 -22.39 34.06
C VAL A 9 1.90 -21.44 32.91
N ALA A 10 3.09 -21.60 32.34
CA ALA A 10 3.47 -20.92 31.11
C ALA A 10 2.68 -21.53 29.94
N GLY A 11 1.65 -20.82 29.48
CA GLY A 11 0.92 -21.16 28.26
C GLY A 11 1.82 -20.94 27.05
N LEU A 12 2.16 -22.03 26.36
CA LEU A 12 2.86 -22.01 25.09
C LEU A 12 1.94 -21.38 24.03
N ILE A 13 2.14 -20.10 23.72
CA ILE A 13 1.49 -19.46 22.57
C ILE A 13 2.17 -20.02 21.32
N VAL A 14 1.47 -20.91 20.62
CA VAL A 14 1.85 -21.32 19.27
C VAL A 14 1.56 -20.13 18.37
N SER A 15 2.59 -19.35 18.03
CA SER A 15 2.53 -18.32 17.01
C SER A 15 2.17 -18.99 15.70
N ALA A 16 0.92 -18.84 15.26
CA ALA A 16 0.51 -19.26 13.93
C ALA A 16 1.30 -18.41 12.93
N LEU A 17 2.23 -19.04 12.22
CA LEU A 17 2.81 -18.51 11.00
C LEU A 17 1.63 -18.27 10.05
N ALA A 18 1.21 -17.01 9.91
CA ALA A 18 0.32 -16.61 8.86
C ALA A 18 1.01 -17.01 7.53
N PRO A 19 0.42 -17.88 6.72
CA PRO A 19 0.96 -18.15 5.40
C PRO A 19 1.03 -16.81 4.67
N CYS A 20 2.22 -16.46 4.18
CA CYS A 20 2.41 -15.32 3.30
C CYS A 20 1.53 -15.57 2.07
N ALA A 21 0.30 -15.05 2.09
CA ALA A 21 -0.62 -15.14 0.98
C ALA A 21 0.08 -14.49 -0.20
N THR A 22 0.24 -15.26 -1.27
CA THR A 22 0.67 -14.73 -2.55
C THR A 22 -0.40 -13.74 -2.98
N ALA A 23 -0.18 -12.46 -2.67
CA ALA A 23 -0.98 -11.38 -3.22
C ALA A 23 -1.07 -11.61 -4.72
N SER A 24 -2.29 -11.58 -5.27
CA SER A 24 -2.47 -11.49 -6.72
C SER A 24 -1.72 -10.23 -7.16
N ALA A 25 -0.52 -10.42 -7.71
CA ALA A 25 0.46 -9.37 -7.93
C ALA A 25 0.01 -8.47 -9.09
N GLN A 26 -0.96 -7.60 -8.81
CA GLN A 26 -1.17 -6.42 -9.62
C GLN A 26 0.01 -5.47 -9.35
N PRO A 27 0.69 -4.98 -10.39
CA PRO A 27 1.79 -4.04 -10.20
C PRO A 27 1.31 -2.82 -9.40
N THR A 28 2.22 -2.27 -8.58
CA THR A 28 1.97 -1.06 -7.80
C THR A 28 1.43 0.08 -8.68
N ASN A 29 0.52 0.86 -8.13
CA ASN A 29 0.07 2.12 -8.73
C ASN A 29 0.68 3.34 -8.04
N ILE A 30 1.65 3.18 -7.13
CA ILE A 30 2.31 4.30 -6.45
C ILE A 30 3.26 5.00 -7.41
N SER A 31 3.28 6.33 -7.41
CA SER A 31 4.15 7.18 -8.24
C SER A 31 5.65 6.88 -8.01
N PRO A 32 6.51 6.89 -9.05
CA PRO A 32 7.94 6.70 -8.85
C PRO A 32 8.60 7.91 -8.16
N ALA A 33 8.03 9.11 -8.36
CA ALA A 33 8.47 10.36 -7.76
C ALA A 33 7.97 10.52 -6.32
N HIS A 34 6.75 10.09 -6.04
CA HIS A 34 6.08 10.25 -4.75
C HIS A 34 5.76 8.88 -4.11
N LYS A 35 6.83 8.18 -3.69
CA LYS A 35 6.76 6.82 -3.11
C LYS A 35 7.20 6.74 -1.66
N TYR A 36 7.71 7.83 -1.09
CA TYR A 36 8.27 7.83 0.26
C TYR A 36 7.36 8.56 1.23
N CYS A 37 7.20 7.97 2.41
CA CYS A 37 6.75 8.68 3.60
C CYS A 37 7.78 8.48 4.72
N TRP A 38 7.57 9.13 5.85
CA TRP A 38 8.55 9.14 6.95
C TRP A 38 7.89 8.86 8.30
N GLY A 39 8.59 8.12 9.17
CA GLY A 39 8.22 7.99 10.57
C GLY A 39 9.40 8.29 11.49
N GLU A 40 9.14 8.99 12.59
CA GLU A 40 10.17 9.50 13.51
C GLU A 40 11.13 8.41 14.00
N ASN A 41 10.61 7.22 14.29
CA ASN A 41 11.40 6.11 14.85
C ASN A 41 11.79 5.04 13.82
N VAL A 42 11.45 5.22 12.54
CA VAL A 42 11.66 4.19 11.49
C VAL A 42 12.34 4.71 10.23
N GLY A 43 12.43 6.03 10.09
CA GLY A 43 13.00 6.68 8.92
C GLY A 43 12.09 6.58 7.69
N TRP A 44 12.71 6.37 6.54
CA TRP A 44 12.04 6.32 5.24
C TRP A 44 11.30 5.00 5.00
N LEU A 45 10.08 5.12 4.49
CA LEU A 45 9.25 4.01 4.05
C LEU A 45 9.00 4.12 2.55
N ASN A 46 9.47 3.15 1.76
CA ASN A 46 9.24 3.06 0.32
C ASN A 46 7.99 2.22 0.02
N TRP A 47 6.97 2.85 -0.52
CA TRP A 47 5.68 2.23 -0.84
C TRP A 47 5.62 1.58 -2.21
N ARG A 48 6.60 1.82 -3.09
CA ARG A 48 6.51 1.39 -4.49
C ARG A 48 7.33 0.15 -4.78
N ASP A 49 8.59 0.11 -4.36
CA ASP A 49 9.59 -0.72 -5.06
C ASP A 49 9.67 -2.18 -4.56
N ALA A 50 8.68 -2.68 -3.84
CA ALA A 50 8.69 -4.06 -3.35
C ALA A 50 8.58 -5.10 -4.50
N GLY A 51 9.25 -6.23 -4.33
CA GLY A 51 9.26 -7.35 -5.29
C GLY A 51 10.36 -7.27 -6.35
N SER A 52 10.42 -8.31 -7.19
CA SER A 52 11.35 -8.41 -8.33
C SER A 52 10.58 -8.81 -9.59
N PRO A 53 10.51 -7.96 -10.62
CA PRO A 53 11.12 -6.63 -10.72
C PRO A 53 10.54 -5.62 -9.70
N PRO A 54 11.23 -4.50 -9.40
CA PRO A 54 10.74 -3.48 -8.48
C PRO A 54 9.31 -3.04 -8.83
N GLY A 55 8.43 -3.03 -7.83
CA GLY A 55 7.02 -2.69 -8.00
C GLY A 55 6.08 -3.86 -8.31
N ALA A 56 6.61 -5.08 -8.48
CA ALA A 56 5.80 -6.27 -8.67
C ALA A 56 4.94 -6.61 -7.44
N GLN A 57 5.37 -6.20 -6.24
CA GLN A 57 4.67 -6.47 -4.98
C GLN A 57 4.50 -5.20 -4.13
N GLY A 58 4.77 -4.02 -4.70
CA GLY A 58 4.64 -2.74 -4.03
C GLY A 58 3.23 -2.46 -3.54
N ALA A 59 3.08 -1.47 -2.67
CA ALA A 59 1.78 -1.02 -2.23
C ALA A 59 0.89 -0.66 -3.42
N ARG A 60 -0.40 -0.93 -3.28
CA ARG A 60 -1.41 -0.56 -4.27
C ARG A 60 -2.59 0.04 -3.55
N ILE A 61 -3.02 1.22 -3.98
CA ILE A 61 -4.22 1.88 -3.46
C ILE A 61 -5.40 1.49 -4.38
N GLY A 62 -6.27 0.62 -3.89
CA GLY A 62 -7.50 0.22 -4.56
C GLY A 62 -8.67 1.17 -4.28
N ALA A 63 -9.87 0.80 -4.73
CA ALA A 63 -11.07 1.60 -4.49
C ALA A 63 -11.60 1.48 -3.04
N ALA A 64 -11.45 0.31 -2.43
CA ALA A 64 -11.99 -0.01 -1.11
C ALA A 64 -10.93 -0.43 -0.08
N PHE A 65 -9.72 -0.77 -0.55
CA PHE A 65 -8.64 -1.26 0.30
C PHE A 65 -7.28 -1.06 -0.36
N LEU A 66 -6.24 -1.16 0.46
CA LEU A 66 -4.85 -1.19 0.05
C LEU A 66 -4.36 -2.65 0.02
N SER A 67 -3.29 -2.90 -0.71
CA SER A 67 -2.64 -4.21 -0.75
C SER A 67 -1.15 -4.07 -1.02
N GLY A 68 -0.40 -5.15 -0.84
CA GLY A 68 1.03 -5.22 -1.17
C GLY A 68 1.91 -4.75 -0.02
N PHE A 69 3.19 -4.52 -0.34
CA PHE A 69 4.25 -4.34 0.65
C PHE A 69 4.90 -2.95 0.60
N VAL A 70 5.25 -2.46 1.78
CA VAL A 70 6.04 -1.25 2.01
C VAL A 70 7.37 -1.67 2.63
N TRP A 71 8.48 -1.12 2.12
CA TRP A 71 9.81 -1.37 2.68
C TRP A 71 10.21 -0.23 3.62
N GLY A 72 10.59 -0.54 4.85
CA GLY A 72 11.28 0.39 5.73
C GLY A 72 12.72 -0.03 5.97
N GLU A 73 13.67 0.88 5.75
CA GLU A 73 15.10 0.57 5.87
C GLU A 73 15.50 0.04 7.25
N SER A 74 14.82 0.51 8.29
CA SER A 74 15.09 0.13 9.68
C SER A 74 14.13 -0.93 10.25
N ILE A 75 13.08 -1.30 9.50
CA ILE A 75 11.98 -2.13 10.03
C ILE A 75 11.58 -3.31 9.13
N GLY A 76 12.20 -3.43 7.95
CA GLY A 76 11.88 -4.48 7.00
C GLY A 76 10.53 -4.26 6.30
N TRP A 77 9.85 -5.36 5.98
CA TRP A 77 8.59 -5.35 5.23
C TRP A 77 7.38 -5.07 6.11
N VAL A 78 6.50 -4.22 5.61
CA VAL A 78 5.15 -3.98 6.13
C VAL A 78 4.14 -4.44 5.09
N ASN A 79 3.24 -5.33 5.47
CA ASN A 79 2.14 -5.84 4.66
C ASN A 79 0.87 -5.01 4.89
N LEU A 80 0.30 -4.44 3.82
CA LEU A 80 -0.94 -3.66 3.85
C LEU A 80 -2.21 -4.52 3.64
N GLY A 81 -2.04 -5.80 3.32
CA GLY A 81 -3.09 -6.74 2.95
C GLY A 81 -2.75 -7.48 1.65
N ASP A 82 -3.36 -8.64 1.46
CA ASP A 82 -3.05 -9.55 0.33
C ASP A 82 -3.78 -9.19 -0.99
N GLY A 83 -4.70 -8.23 -0.95
CA GLY A 83 -5.50 -7.81 -2.09
C GLY A 83 -6.69 -8.73 -2.41
N SER A 84 -6.96 -9.70 -1.54
CA SER A 84 -8.04 -10.68 -1.66
C SER A 84 -8.84 -10.79 -0.37
N PRO A 85 -9.52 -9.71 0.07
CA PRO A 85 -10.39 -9.78 1.24
C PRO A 85 -11.42 -10.90 1.11
N ALA A 86 -11.75 -11.56 2.22
CA ALA A 86 -12.56 -12.78 2.20
C ALA A 86 -13.96 -12.59 1.58
N ASP A 87 -14.54 -11.41 1.73
CA ASP A 87 -15.84 -11.03 1.14
C ASP A 87 -15.71 -10.32 -0.22
N GLY A 88 -14.49 -10.15 -0.73
CA GLY A 88 -14.16 -9.45 -1.97
C GLY A 88 -14.31 -7.93 -1.92
N SER A 89 -14.70 -7.36 -0.77
CA SER A 89 -15.02 -5.93 -0.63
C SER A 89 -14.07 -5.19 0.30
N ARG A 90 -13.74 -5.76 1.47
CA ARG A 90 -12.83 -5.15 2.46
C ARG A 90 -12.29 -6.22 3.41
N TYR A 91 -11.12 -6.00 3.99
CA TYR A 91 -10.59 -6.89 5.02
C TYR A 91 -11.47 -6.81 6.27
N ALA A 92 -11.92 -7.97 6.76
CA ALA A 92 -12.78 -8.05 7.94
C ALA A 92 -12.08 -7.57 9.22
N ASN A 93 -10.74 -7.68 9.29
CA ASN A 93 -9.92 -7.28 10.43
C ASN A 93 -10.44 -7.80 11.78
N THR A 94 -11.06 -8.98 11.77
CA THR A 94 -11.70 -9.58 12.96
C THR A 94 -10.78 -10.58 13.64
N ASP A 95 -9.97 -11.28 12.85
CA ASP A 95 -8.87 -12.13 13.29
C ASP A 95 -7.69 -11.93 12.33
N GLY A 96 -6.52 -12.46 12.69
CA GLY A 96 -5.29 -12.30 11.88
C GLY A 96 -5.33 -12.94 10.50
N THR A 97 -6.44 -13.57 10.08
CA THR A 97 -6.53 -14.30 8.81
C THR A 97 -6.99 -13.44 7.64
N ASP A 98 -7.74 -12.36 7.90
CA ASP A 98 -8.22 -11.41 6.89
C ASP A 98 -7.95 -9.98 7.37
N THR A 99 -6.68 -9.58 7.27
CA THR A 99 -6.18 -8.31 7.80
C THR A 99 -5.57 -7.44 6.72
N GLY A 100 -5.79 -6.14 6.87
CA GLY A 100 -5.24 -5.14 5.97
C GLY A 100 -5.87 -3.78 6.16
N VAL A 101 -5.44 -2.84 5.32
CA VAL A 101 -5.88 -1.44 5.36
C VAL A 101 -7.02 -1.23 4.36
N ASN A 102 -8.14 -0.76 4.85
CA ASN A 102 -9.34 -0.44 4.08
C ASN A 102 -9.48 1.08 3.88
N ILE A 103 -10.34 1.47 2.94
CA ILE A 103 -10.71 2.85 2.63
C ILE A 103 -12.21 3.02 2.84
N ASP A 104 -12.63 4.02 3.62
CA ASP A 104 -14.02 4.41 3.69
C ASP A 104 -14.47 5.04 2.38
N ALA A 105 -15.52 4.50 1.78
CA ALA A 105 -15.96 4.90 0.44
C ALA A 105 -16.52 6.33 0.36
N ILE A 106 -16.88 6.95 1.50
CA ILE A 106 -17.49 8.27 1.54
C ILE A 106 -16.45 9.32 1.91
N SER A 107 -15.70 9.10 3.00
CA SER A 107 -14.76 10.09 3.51
C SER A 107 -13.34 9.92 2.97
N GLY A 108 -13.00 8.73 2.43
CA GLY A 108 -11.64 8.36 2.08
C GLY A 108 -10.76 8.04 3.28
N ASP A 109 -11.30 8.02 4.51
CA ASP A 109 -10.51 7.70 5.69
C ASP A 109 -10.01 6.25 5.62
N LEU A 110 -8.76 6.05 6.01
CA LEU A 110 -8.21 4.71 6.12
C LEU A 110 -8.62 4.09 7.46
N TYR A 111 -8.83 2.79 7.46
CA TYR A 111 -9.09 2.01 8.68
C TYR A 111 -8.53 0.60 8.56
N GLY A 112 -8.41 -0.11 9.70
CA GLY A 112 -7.79 -1.43 9.75
C GLY A 112 -6.30 -1.38 10.08
N LEU A 113 -5.62 -2.51 9.89
CA LEU A 113 -4.28 -2.74 10.40
C LEU A 113 -3.35 -3.23 9.28
N ALA A 114 -2.14 -2.67 9.24
CA ALA A 114 -1.02 -3.26 8.52
C ALA A 114 -0.11 -4.02 9.50
N TRP A 115 0.66 -4.97 9.00
CA TRP A 115 1.56 -5.79 9.82
C TRP A 115 2.99 -5.70 9.33
N GLY A 116 3.93 -5.39 10.23
CA GLY A 116 5.36 -5.52 9.96
C GLY A 116 6.02 -6.51 10.91
N GLU A 117 6.84 -7.42 10.38
CA GLU A 117 7.45 -8.50 11.18
C GLU A 117 8.32 -7.98 12.33
N SER A 118 8.95 -6.82 12.15
CA SER A 118 9.85 -6.21 13.14
C SER A 118 9.18 -5.13 14.01
N VAL A 119 7.95 -4.73 13.69
CA VAL A 119 7.28 -3.57 14.34
C VAL A 119 5.89 -3.88 14.88
N GLY A 120 5.33 -5.04 14.53
CA GLY A 120 3.99 -5.43 14.91
C GLY A 120 2.92 -4.70 14.09
N TRP A 121 1.78 -4.44 14.74
CA TRP A 121 0.63 -3.79 14.11
C TRP A 121 0.85 -2.29 13.92
N ILE A 122 0.42 -1.81 12.75
CA ILE A 122 0.32 -0.40 12.41
C ILE A 122 -1.15 -0.09 12.16
N ASN A 123 -1.73 0.74 13.00
CA ASN A 123 -3.12 1.17 12.94
C ASN A 123 -3.31 2.35 11.99
N PHE A 124 -4.17 2.17 10.99
CA PHE A 124 -4.60 3.22 10.07
C PHE A 124 -5.95 3.84 10.45
N ASP A 125 -6.73 3.22 11.35
CA ASP A 125 -7.94 3.82 11.91
C ASP A 125 -7.56 4.85 12.98
N THR A 126 -7.20 6.05 12.51
CA THR A 126 -6.81 7.18 13.35
C THR A 126 -7.87 8.27 13.40
N ARG A 127 -9.05 8.03 12.81
CA ARG A 127 -10.14 9.00 12.72
C ARG A 127 -10.56 9.51 14.09
N VAL A 128 -10.79 8.61 15.05
CA VAL A 128 -11.23 9.01 16.39
C VAL A 128 -10.22 9.93 17.08
N ALA A 129 -8.92 9.68 16.90
CA ALA A 129 -7.87 10.46 17.55
C ALA A 129 -7.56 11.77 16.82
N LEU A 130 -7.61 11.79 15.49
CA LEU A 130 -7.01 12.85 14.68
C LEU A 130 -7.99 13.64 13.79
N ALA A 131 -9.25 13.20 13.64
CA ALA A 131 -10.26 13.94 12.88
C ALA A 131 -10.49 15.38 13.39
N PRO A 132 -10.46 15.68 14.72
CA PRO A 132 -10.55 17.07 15.20
C PRO A 132 -9.46 18.00 14.67
N PHE A 133 -8.34 17.44 14.21
CA PHE A 133 -7.19 18.18 13.66
C PHE A 133 -7.07 18.02 12.13
N SER A 134 -8.00 17.27 11.50
CA SER A 134 -7.91 16.90 10.07
C SER A 134 -6.63 16.13 9.71
N GLN A 135 -6.13 15.34 10.66
CA GLN A 135 -4.85 14.62 10.55
C GLN A 135 -5.03 13.10 10.52
N GLN A 136 -6.27 12.60 10.43
CA GLN A 136 -6.50 11.18 10.28
C GLN A 136 -5.97 10.65 8.96
N ALA A 137 -5.46 9.42 8.99
CA ALA A 137 -4.98 8.72 7.81
C ALA A 137 -6.14 8.61 6.80
N ARG A 138 -5.91 9.08 5.57
CA ARG A 138 -6.93 9.08 4.52
C ARG A 138 -6.30 9.06 3.15
N TRP A 139 -7.05 8.54 2.19
CA TRP A 139 -6.85 8.70 0.77
C TRP A 139 -7.55 9.98 0.29
N ASP A 140 -6.77 10.93 -0.22
CA ASP A 140 -7.27 12.14 -0.86
C ASP A 140 -7.37 11.89 -2.37
N SER A 141 -8.57 11.55 -2.82
CA SER A 141 -8.83 11.23 -4.23
C SER A 141 -8.77 12.45 -5.14
N ALA A 142 -8.85 13.67 -4.62
CA ALA A 142 -8.71 14.89 -5.42
C ALA A 142 -7.23 15.24 -5.66
N ALA A 143 -6.38 15.01 -4.66
CA ALA A 143 -4.93 15.21 -4.77
C ALA A 143 -4.15 13.95 -5.17
N GLN A 144 -4.83 12.82 -5.33
CA GLN A 144 -4.25 11.50 -5.60
C GLN A 144 -3.12 11.11 -4.64
N ARG A 145 -3.23 11.44 -3.34
CA ARG A 145 -2.21 11.11 -2.33
C ARG A 145 -2.78 10.64 -1.01
N LEU A 146 -1.94 9.94 -0.26
CA LEU A 146 -2.17 9.69 1.15
C LEU A 146 -1.98 10.99 1.95
N ARG A 147 -2.71 11.07 3.06
CA ARG A 147 -2.75 12.18 4.00
C ARG A 147 -2.84 11.66 5.43
N GLY A 148 -2.61 12.53 6.41
CA GLY A 148 -2.68 12.24 7.83
C GLY A 148 -1.55 11.36 8.38
N PHE A 149 -1.85 10.68 9.49
CA PHE A 149 -0.89 9.87 10.23
C PHE A 149 -1.43 8.48 10.57
N ALA A 150 -0.56 7.48 10.51
CA ALA A 150 -0.78 6.14 11.00
C ALA A 150 0.04 5.90 12.29
N TRP A 151 -0.38 4.96 13.13
CA TRP A 151 0.26 4.69 14.42
C TRP A 151 0.75 3.25 14.51
N GLY A 152 2.06 3.04 14.69
CA GLY A 152 2.60 1.72 15.02
C GLY A 152 2.93 1.61 16.51
N GLU A 153 2.49 0.53 17.16
CA GLU A 153 2.62 0.36 18.61
C GLU A 153 4.07 0.44 19.11
N ASN A 154 5.02 -0.06 18.31
CA ASN A 154 6.44 -0.10 18.65
C ASN A 154 7.27 1.01 17.98
N ILE A 155 6.64 1.83 17.13
CA ILE A 155 7.35 2.79 16.27
C ILE A 155 6.76 4.20 16.26
N GLY A 156 5.62 4.40 16.93
CA GLY A 156 4.97 5.70 17.03
C GLY A 156 4.30 6.16 15.73
N TRP A 157 4.24 7.48 15.53
CA TRP A 157 3.56 8.09 14.39
C TRP A 157 4.37 7.98 13.09
N ILE A 158 3.67 7.61 12.03
CA ILE A 158 4.12 7.64 10.64
C ILE A 158 3.40 8.79 9.95
N ASN A 159 4.14 9.72 9.38
CA ASN A 159 3.62 10.88 8.66
C ASN A 159 3.40 10.55 7.17
N LEU A 160 2.15 10.61 6.72
CA LEU A 160 1.75 10.45 5.32
C LEU A 160 1.46 11.80 4.63
N ASP A 161 1.44 12.90 5.38
CA ASP A 161 0.96 14.21 4.94
C ASP A 161 2.04 15.29 4.76
N SER A 162 3.30 14.90 4.61
CA SER A 162 4.35 15.87 4.28
C SER A 162 4.09 16.53 2.92
N ASP A 163 4.39 17.82 2.79
CA ASP A 163 4.29 18.52 1.50
C ASP A 163 5.42 18.11 0.53
N GLU A 164 6.55 17.68 1.06
CA GLU A 164 7.75 17.32 0.28
C GLU A 164 7.86 15.80 0.05
N HIS A 165 7.47 15.00 1.05
CA HIS A 165 7.71 13.57 1.08
C HIS A 165 6.43 12.78 1.40
N PHE A 166 5.62 12.58 0.36
CA PHE A 166 4.34 11.90 0.45
C PHE A 166 4.23 10.73 -0.54
N VAL A 167 3.22 9.91 -0.30
CA VAL A 167 2.86 8.77 -1.14
C VAL A 167 1.68 9.16 -2.01
N ALA A 168 1.86 9.10 -3.32
CA ALA A 168 0.81 9.39 -4.30
C ALA A 168 0.62 8.22 -5.26
N VAL A 169 -0.56 8.14 -5.86
CA VAL A 169 -0.80 7.26 -6.99
C VAL A 169 -0.20 7.90 -8.24
N GLY A 170 0.59 7.13 -8.98
CA GLY A 170 1.15 7.54 -10.25
C GLY A 170 0.04 7.66 -11.29
N CYS A 171 0.20 8.63 -12.18
CA CYS A 171 -0.69 8.72 -13.32
C CYS A 171 -0.39 7.57 -14.30
N ALA A 172 -1.36 6.72 -14.57
CA ALA A 172 -1.18 5.64 -15.54
C ALA A 172 -0.82 6.14 -16.95
N ALA A 173 -1.13 7.40 -17.25
CA ALA A 173 -0.76 8.06 -18.50
C ALA A 173 0.69 8.59 -18.53
N ASP A 174 1.29 8.86 -17.36
CA ASP A 174 2.71 9.17 -17.18
C ASP A 174 3.46 7.83 -17.03
N TYR A 175 3.67 7.18 -18.18
CA TYR A 175 4.25 5.85 -18.25
C TYR A 175 5.74 5.85 -17.97
N ASN A 176 6.44 6.90 -18.42
CA ASN A 176 7.88 7.02 -18.21
C ASN A 176 8.23 7.48 -16.78
N GLY A 177 7.27 8.05 -16.04
CA GLY A 177 7.39 8.48 -14.66
C GLY A 177 8.12 9.82 -14.49
N ASP A 178 8.14 10.68 -15.51
CA ASP A 178 8.80 11.99 -15.47
C ASP A 178 7.91 13.10 -14.87
N GLY A 179 6.66 12.77 -14.52
CA GLY A 179 5.70 13.69 -13.92
C GLY A 179 4.88 14.48 -14.95
N VAL A 180 5.07 14.24 -16.24
CA VAL A 180 4.37 14.93 -17.32
C VAL A 180 3.67 13.92 -18.21
N ARG A 181 2.36 14.09 -18.41
CA ARG A 181 1.63 13.32 -19.43
C ARG A 181 1.88 13.93 -20.81
N ASP A 182 2.71 13.30 -21.61
CA ASP A 182 3.02 13.74 -22.97
C ASP A 182 3.24 12.58 -23.96
N VAL A 183 3.78 12.91 -25.15
CA VAL A 183 3.98 11.93 -26.23
C VAL A 183 5.09 10.91 -25.91
N PRO A 184 6.23 11.29 -25.29
CA PRO A 184 7.19 10.35 -24.72
C PRO A 184 6.59 9.16 -23.95
N ASP A 185 5.52 9.35 -23.17
CA ASP A 185 4.85 8.25 -22.49
C ASP A 185 4.33 7.17 -23.44
N ILE A 186 3.74 7.60 -24.56
CA ILE A 186 3.21 6.69 -25.59
C ILE A 186 4.35 5.88 -26.19
N PHE A 187 5.50 6.51 -26.48
CA PHE A 187 6.64 5.80 -27.04
C PHE A 187 7.29 4.86 -26.02
N ALA A 188 7.37 5.25 -24.75
CA ALA A 188 7.87 4.39 -23.69
C ALA A 188 6.96 3.16 -23.49
N PHE A 189 5.64 3.35 -23.47
CA PHE A 189 4.67 2.26 -23.41
C PHE A 189 4.80 1.31 -24.60
N LEU A 190 4.82 1.83 -25.83
CA LEU A 190 4.91 1.01 -27.03
C LEU A 190 6.23 0.23 -27.09
N SER A 191 7.33 0.83 -26.65
CA SER A 191 8.64 0.17 -26.58
C SER A 191 8.60 -1.04 -25.64
N ASP A 192 8.04 -0.87 -24.44
CA ASP A 192 7.85 -1.96 -23.47
C ASP A 192 6.86 -3.01 -23.98
N TRP A 193 5.79 -2.60 -24.67
CA TRP A 193 4.81 -3.50 -25.26
C TRP A 193 5.43 -4.38 -26.35
N PHE A 194 6.20 -3.80 -27.27
CA PHE A 194 6.93 -4.54 -28.30
C PHE A 194 7.99 -5.48 -27.71
N ALA A 195 8.56 -5.13 -26.56
CA ALA A 195 9.49 -5.97 -25.82
C ALA A 195 8.81 -7.07 -24.98
N GLY A 196 7.48 -7.12 -24.95
CA GLY A 196 6.72 -8.11 -24.17
C GLY A 196 6.81 -7.91 -22.65
N VAL A 197 7.12 -6.69 -22.20
CA VAL A 197 7.20 -6.38 -20.77
C VAL A 197 5.81 -6.53 -20.14
N PRO A 198 5.63 -7.35 -19.07
CA PRO A 198 4.30 -7.66 -18.53
C PRO A 198 3.46 -6.43 -18.15
N ARG A 199 4.08 -5.34 -17.67
CA ARG A 199 3.36 -4.12 -17.29
C ARG A 199 2.67 -3.42 -18.47
N ALA A 200 3.28 -3.47 -19.67
CA ALA A 200 2.72 -2.90 -20.88
C ALA A 200 1.86 -3.92 -21.62
N TYR A 201 2.36 -5.15 -21.74
CA TYR A 201 1.71 -6.21 -22.51
C TYR A 201 0.37 -6.64 -21.89
N ASN A 202 0.22 -6.57 -20.57
CA ASN A 202 -1.01 -6.90 -19.84
C ASN A 202 -1.74 -5.66 -19.27
N PHE A 203 -1.42 -4.46 -19.77
CA PHE A 203 -2.04 -3.24 -19.28
C PHE A 203 -3.57 -3.30 -19.39
N GLY A 204 -4.28 -2.86 -18.35
CA GLY A 204 -5.75 -2.98 -18.29
C GLY A 204 -6.27 -4.41 -18.07
N GLY A 205 -5.40 -5.36 -17.72
CA GLY A 205 -5.78 -6.72 -17.32
C GLY A 205 -6.01 -7.71 -18.47
N THR A 206 -5.93 -7.27 -19.73
CA THR A 206 -6.02 -8.15 -20.90
C THR A 206 -4.75 -8.04 -21.75
N ALA A 207 -4.10 -9.18 -21.96
CA ALA A 207 -2.84 -9.26 -22.69
C ALA A 207 -2.97 -8.89 -24.19
N GLY A 208 -1.90 -8.32 -24.76
CA GLY A 208 -1.77 -8.07 -26.20
C GLY A 208 -2.33 -6.73 -26.66
N VAL A 209 -2.93 -6.69 -27.85
CA VAL A 209 -3.45 -5.44 -28.46
C VAL A 209 -4.49 -4.70 -27.59
N PRO A 210 -5.39 -5.38 -26.84
CA PRO A 210 -6.29 -4.70 -25.90
C PRO A 210 -5.56 -3.79 -24.89
N ALA A 211 -4.33 -4.15 -24.50
CA ALA A 211 -3.52 -3.35 -23.60
C ALA A 211 -3.16 -1.97 -24.19
N ILE A 212 -2.96 -1.88 -25.50
CA ILE A 212 -2.69 -0.62 -26.22
C ILE A 212 -3.92 0.30 -26.11
N PHE A 213 -5.11 -0.22 -26.39
CA PHE A 213 -6.33 0.58 -26.31
C PHE A 213 -6.66 0.98 -24.87
N ALA A 214 -6.38 0.12 -23.89
CA ALA A 214 -6.53 0.45 -22.49
C ALA A 214 -5.58 1.60 -22.08
N PHE A 215 -4.31 1.55 -22.50
CA PHE A 215 -3.36 2.62 -22.22
C PHE A 215 -3.74 3.94 -22.88
N LEU A 216 -4.08 3.93 -24.18
CA LEU A 216 -4.52 5.15 -24.87
C LEU A 216 -5.79 5.74 -24.24
N SER A 217 -6.72 4.90 -23.78
CA SER A 217 -7.91 5.37 -23.07
C SER A 217 -7.54 6.09 -21.77
N ALA A 218 -6.60 5.55 -20.98
CA ALA A 218 -6.08 6.21 -19.78
C ALA A 218 -5.36 7.52 -20.13
N TRP A 219 -4.55 7.53 -21.20
CA TRP A 219 -3.82 8.71 -21.64
C TRP A 219 -4.75 9.87 -22.06
N PHE A 220 -5.79 9.57 -22.85
CA PHE A 220 -6.79 10.57 -23.22
C PHE A 220 -7.68 11.02 -22.05
N ALA A 221 -7.99 10.13 -21.12
CA ALA A 221 -8.72 10.49 -19.90
C ALA A 221 -7.90 11.45 -19.01
N GLY A 222 -6.57 11.29 -19.00
CA GLY A 222 -5.65 12.09 -18.23
C GLY A 222 -5.38 11.55 -16.83
N CYS A 223 -4.60 12.32 -16.09
CA CYS A 223 -4.29 12.04 -14.70
C CYS A 223 -5.44 12.61 -13.84
N PRO A 224 -6.03 11.82 -12.93
CA PRO A 224 -6.86 12.38 -11.88
C PRO A 224 -6.06 13.33 -10.97
#